data_AF-A0A0C2XBS0-F1
#
_entry.id   AF-A0A0C2XBS0-F1
#
_cell.length_a   1.000
_cell.length_b   1.000
_cell.length_c   1.000
_cell.angle_alpha   90.00
_cell.angle_beta   90.00
_cell.angle_gamma   90.00
#
_symmetry.space_group_name_H-M   'P 1'
#
loop_
_entity.id
_entity.type
_entity.pdbx_description
1 polymer ?
#
loop_
_entity_poly.entity_id
_entity_poly.type
_entity_poly.pdbx_seq_one_letter_code
_entity_poly.pdbx_strand_id
1 'polypeptide(L)'
;KTANYPPDAYTTILAPLLPAPHLELLNSVFHTASSVAAFGETNGVSGDKLTRLIGWWLLSERPTPPSGLVGFLQEWDTAARILEHLFLAYVRDQQRLGLMPKRLTQLVKAYPYSKQASPTDQYYLPRPRFTTQQRTVLFV
;
A
#
# COMPACT_ATOMS: atom_id res chain seq x y z
N LYS A 1 -0.27 4.28 -19.31
CA LYS A 1 0.70 3.16 -19.26
C LYS A 1 0.08 2.05 -18.42
N THR A 2 0.20 0.79 -18.81
CA THR A 2 -0.06 -0.37 -17.94
C THR A 2 1.17 -0.54 -17.03
N ALA A 3 1.06 -1.14 -15.85
CA ALA A 3 2.28 -1.40 -15.07
C ALA A 3 3.11 -2.51 -15.73
N ASN A 4 4.44 -2.42 -15.59
CA ASN A 4 5.40 -3.37 -16.20
C ASN A 4 5.56 -4.68 -15.41
N TYR A 5 4.69 -4.99 -14.45
CA TYR A 5 4.74 -6.20 -13.64
C TYR A 5 3.49 -7.08 -13.80
N PRO A 6 3.63 -8.40 -13.69
CA PRO A 6 2.52 -9.33 -13.90
C PRO A 6 1.51 -9.30 -12.73
N PRO A 7 0.29 -9.86 -12.92
CA PRO A 7 -0.73 -9.89 -11.86
C PRO A 7 -0.35 -10.71 -10.63
N ASP A 8 0.58 -11.66 -10.77
CA ASP A 8 1.13 -12.52 -9.72
C ASP A 8 2.47 -12.02 -9.17
N ALA A 9 2.81 -10.74 -9.41
CA ALA A 9 4.08 -10.14 -8.98
C ALA A 9 4.38 -10.28 -7.48
N TYR A 10 3.35 -10.42 -6.63
CA TYR A 10 3.54 -10.66 -5.20
C TYR A 10 4.26 -12.00 -4.95
N THR A 11 3.78 -13.09 -5.56
CA THR A 11 4.38 -14.42 -5.40
C THR A 11 5.60 -14.63 -6.30
N THR A 12 5.64 -14.04 -7.49
CA THR A 12 6.75 -14.27 -8.44
C THR A 12 7.95 -13.35 -8.22
N ILE A 13 7.73 -12.11 -7.79
CA ILE A 13 8.81 -11.11 -7.62
C ILE A 13 9.11 -10.88 -6.14
N LEU A 14 8.11 -10.54 -5.32
CA LEU A 14 8.36 -10.13 -3.93
C LEU A 14 8.72 -11.31 -3.02
N ALA A 15 7.94 -12.40 -3.08
CA ALA A 15 8.11 -13.54 -2.21
C ALA A 15 9.54 -14.14 -2.18
N PRO A 16 10.23 -14.36 -3.31
CA PRO A 16 11.59 -14.92 -3.29
C PRO A 16 12.66 -13.95 -2.76
N LEU A 17 12.36 -12.66 -2.66
CA LEU A 17 13.32 -11.66 -2.15
C LEU A 17 13.31 -11.56 -0.62
N LEU A 18 12.30 -12.11 0.04
CA LEU A 18 12.10 -12.00 1.48
C LEU A 18 12.54 -13.28 2.20
N PRO A 19 13.21 -13.17 3.36
CA PRO A 19 13.40 -14.31 4.24
C PRO A 19 12.04 -14.88 4.69
N ALA A 20 11.95 -16.20 4.82
CA ALA A 20 10.72 -16.91 5.23
C ALA A 20 9.94 -16.26 6.40
N PRO A 21 10.56 -15.88 7.55
CA PRO A 21 9.81 -15.29 8.65
C PRO A 21 9.17 -13.93 8.31
N HIS A 22 9.83 -13.12 7.47
CA HIS A 22 9.28 -11.83 7.05
C HIS A 22 8.10 -12.02 6.09
N LEU A 23 8.19 -13.01 5.21
CA LEU A 23 7.12 -13.38 4.30
C LEU A 23 5.89 -13.91 5.04
N GLU A 24 6.09 -14.75 6.06
CA GLU A 24 5.00 -15.26 6.90
C GLU A 24 4.29 -14.14 7.67
N LEU A 25 5.06 -13.22 8.25
CA LEU A 25 4.51 -12.05 8.92
C LEU A 25 3.71 -11.19 7.94
N LEU A 26 4.28 -10.87 6.77
CA LEU A 26 3.64 -10.03 5.76
C LEU A 26 2.34 -10.66 5.25
N ASN A 27 2.35 -11.96 4.97
CA ASN A 27 1.16 -12.71 4.56
C ASN A 27 0.08 -12.69 5.64
N SER A 28 0.45 -12.90 6.91
CA SER A 28 -0.49 -12.89 8.03
C SER A 28 -1.14 -11.52 8.23
N VAL A 29 -0.33 -10.46 8.12
CA VAL A 29 -0.80 -9.08 8.17
C VAL A 29 -1.75 -8.79 7.02
N PHE A 30 -1.40 -9.15 5.79
CA PHE A 30 -2.25 -8.89 4.63
C PHE A 30 -3.52 -9.74 4.61
N HIS A 31 -3.48 -10.98 5.08
CA HIS A 31 -4.67 -11.80 5.23
C HIS A 31 -5.65 -11.17 6.24
N THR A 32 -5.13 -10.70 7.38
CA THR A 32 -5.93 -10.01 8.40
C THR A 32 -6.47 -8.67 7.88
N ALA A 33 -5.63 -7.87 7.22
CA ALA A 33 -6.02 -6.61 6.62
C ALA A 33 -7.08 -6.78 5.54
N SER A 34 -6.99 -7.83 4.73
CA SER A 34 -8.00 -8.17 3.72
C SER A 34 -9.33 -8.49 4.40
N SER A 35 -9.31 -9.28 5.47
CA SER A 35 -10.52 -9.60 6.24
C SER A 35 -11.19 -8.33 6.79
N VAL A 36 -10.41 -7.40 7.37
CA VAL A 36 -10.94 -6.13 7.89
C VAL A 36 -11.47 -5.23 6.77
N ALA A 37 -10.71 -5.09 5.67
CA ALA A 37 -11.08 -4.24 4.54
C ALA A 37 -12.29 -4.76 3.77
N ALA A 38 -12.56 -6.07 3.79
CA ALA A 38 -13.77 -6.66 3.21
C ALA A 38 -15.06 -6.14 3.88
N PHE A 39 -14.97 -5.73 5.15
CA PHE A 39 -16.05 -5.11 5.92
C PHE A 39 -15.92 -3.57 6.01
N GLY A 40 -15.18 -2.95 5.08
CA GLY A 40 -14.93 -1.50 5.05
C GLY A 40 -16.19 -0.61 5.12
N GLU A 41 -17.31 -1.07 4.56
CA GLU A 41 -18.59 -0.35 4.59
C GLU A 41 -19.20 -0.30 6.00
N THR A 42 -19.00 -1.33 6.83
CA THR A 42 -19.56 -1.41 8.19
C THR A 42 -18.63 -0.86 9.25
N ASN A 43 -17.32 -1.07 9.11
CA ASN A 43 -16.31 -0.62 10.09
C ASN A 43 -15.66 0.73 9.74
N GLY A 44 -15.88 1.25 8.52
CA GLY A 44 -15.28 2.52 8.05
C GLY A 44 -13.77 2.44 7.78
N VAL A 45 -13.18 1.25 7.80
CA VAL A 45 -11.75 1.00 7.67
C VAL A 45 -11.46 0.35 6.32
N SER A 46 -10.87 1.12 5.42
CA SER A 46 -10.42 0.69 4.10
C SER A 46 -8.95 0.26 4.11
N GLY A 47 -8.51 -0.46 3.08
CA GLY A 47 -7.15 -0.98 2.97
C GLY A 47 -6.07 0.10 3.03
N ASP A 48 -6.31 1.27 2.41
CA ASP A 48 -5.43 2.44 2.44
C ASP A 48 -5.27 3.03 3.84
N LYS A 49 -6.33 3.05 4.66
CA LYS A 49 -6.27 3.51 6.05
C LYS A 49 -5.45 2.54 6.91
N LEU A 50 -5.61 1.24 6.71
CA LEU A 50 -4.86 0.22 7.45
C LEU A 50 -3.37 0.29 7.12
N THR A 51 -3.03 0.29 5.83
CA THR A 51 -1.63 0.35 5.38
C THR A 51 -0.97 1.65 5.82
N ARG A 52 -1.73 2.75 5.90
CA ARG A 52 -1.27 4.02 6.47
C ARG A 52 -1.02 3.96 7.97
N LEU A 53 -1.83 3.23 8.73
CA LEU A 53 -1.64 3.06 10.17
C LEU A 53 -0.40 2.23 10.49
N ILE A 54 -0.20 1.12 9.77
CA ILE A 54 0.82 0.10 10.12
C ILE A 54 2.09 0.17 9.26
N GLY A 55 2.08 0.93 8.17
CA GLY A 55 3.15 0.96 7.15
C GLY A 55 4.54 1.19 7.72
N TRP A 56 4.68 2.25 8.53
CA TRP A 56 5.97 2.59 9.14
C TRP A 56 6.45 1.51 10.11
N TRP A 57 5.56 0.95 10.93
CA TRP A 57 5.94 -0.08 11.90
C TRP A 57 6.44 -1.38 11.25
N LEU A 58 5.93 -1.70 10.05
CA LEU A 58 6.32 -2.91 9.34
C LEU A 58 7.55 -2.74 8.45
N LEU A 59 7.79 -1.53 7.92
CA LEU A 59 8.82 -1.27 6.91
C LEU A 59 9.96 -0.37 7.38
N SER A 60 9.88 0.22 8.57
CA SER A 60 10.95 1.11 9.06
C SER A 60 12.21 0.32 9.36
N GLU A 61 13.33 0.76 8.77
CA GLU A 61 14.66 0.22 9.06
C GLU A 61 15.22 0.72 10.39
N ARG A 62 14.70 1.84 10.93
CA ARG A 62 15.28 2.53 12.09
C ARG A 62 14.25 2.78 13.19
N PRO A 63 14.64 2.60 14.47
CA PRO A 63 13.78 2.93 15.60
C PRO A 63 13.60 4.44 15.79
N THR A 64 14.54 5.27 15.29
CA THR A 64 14.47 6.73 15.38
C THR A 64 14.68 7.41 14.01
N PRO A 65 13.76 8.30 13.59
CA PRO A 65 13.86 9.03 12.34
C PRO A 65 15.00 10.06 12.39
N PRO A 66 15.77 10.24 11.31
CA PRO A 66 17.02 11.00 11.29
C PRO A 66 16.84 12.52 11.41
N SER A 67 15.63 13.06 11.16
CA SER A 67 15.39 14.50 10.97
C SER A 67 14.19 15.04 11.77
N GLY A 68 13.91 14.45 12.94
CA GLY A 68 12.84 14.87 13.84
C GLY A 68 11.44 14.58 13.28
N LEU A 69 10.42 15.33 13.73
CA LEU A 69 9.01 15.07 13.38
C LEU A 69 8.73 15.18 11.88
N VAL A 70 9.35 16.15 11.19
CA VAL A 70 9.12 16.34 9.74
C VAL A 70 9.65 15.16 8.94
N GLY A 71 10.86 14.69 9.27
CA GLY A 71 11.43 13.48 8.70
C GLY A 71 10.58 12.24 8.96
N PHE A 72 10.13 12.08 10.21
CA PHE A 72 9.25 11.00 10.60
C PHE A 72 7.98 10.95 9.74
N LEU A 73 7.31 12.09 9.56
CA LEU A 73 6.07 12.13 8.76
C LEU A 73 6.31 11.80 7.28
N GLN A 74 7.48 12.17 6.74
CA GLN A 74 7.87 11.82 5.38
C GLN A 74 8.16 10.31 5.22
N GLU A 75 8.91 9.72 6.15
CA GLU A 75 9.16 8.28 6.17
C GLU A 75 7.87 7.48 6.40
N TRP A 76 7.02 7.94 7.32
CA TRP A 76 5.73 7.34 7.59
C TRP A 76 4.81 7.34 6.37
N ASP A 77 4.71 8.46 5.65
CA ASP A 77 3.91 8.54 4.42
C ASP A 77 4.50 7.65 3.31
N THR A 78 5.82 7.58 3.20
CA THR A 78 6.50 6.73 2.21
C THR A 78 6.27 5.25 2.49
N ALA A 79 6.49 4.83 3.74
CA ALA A 79 6.26 3.45 4.17
C ALA A 79 4.79 3.04 4.00
N ALA A 80 3.85 3.92 4.35
CA ALA A 80 2.42 3.71 4.12
C ALA A 80 2.09 3.42 2.64
N ARG A 81 2.65 4.21 1.72
CA ARG A 81 2.40 4.09 0.27
C ARG A 81 3.04 2.84 -0.32
N ILE A 82 4.23 2.47 0.16
CA ILE A 82 4.87 1.20 -0.21
C ILE A 82 4.00 0.04 0.27
N LEU A 83 3.58 0.05 1.54
CA LEU A 83 2.77 -1.03 2.09
C LEU A 83 1.41 -1.15 1.40
N GLU A 84 0.77 -0.03 1.06
CA GLU A 84 -0.47 -0.01 0.29
C GLU A 84 -0.28 -0.65 -1.09
N HIS A 85 0.84 -0.35 -1.77
CA HIS A 85 1.18 -0.98 -3.04
C HIS A 85 1.33 -2.50 -2.92
N LEU A 86 2.07 -2.95 -1.90
CA LEU A 86 2.27 -4.37 -1.62
C LEU A 86 0.95 -5.07 -1.27
N PHE A 87 0.09 -4.43 -0.49
CA PHE A 87 -1.24 -4.94 -0.15
C PHE A 87 -2.13 -5.09 -1.38
N LEU A 88 -2.18 -4.09 -2.26
CA LEU A 88 -2.94 -4.18 -3.51
C LEU A 88 -2.39 -5.25 -4.46
N ALA A 89 -1.06 -5.42 -4.51
CA ALA A 89 -0.43 -6.50 -5.26
C ALA A 89 -0.79 -7.89 -4.68
N TYR A 90 -0.80 -8.03 -3.35
CA TYR A 90 -1.25 -9.23 -2.66
C TYR A 90 -2.70 -9.57 -2.99
N VAL A 91 -3.63 -8.61 -2.82
CA VAL A 91 -5.06 -8.83 -3.11
C VAL A 91 -5.27 -9.19 -4.58
N ARG A 92 -4.49 -8.61 -5.51
CA ARG A 92 -4.55 -8.95 -6.94
C ARG A 92 -4.14 -10.39 -7.21
N ASP A 93 -3.08 -10.88 -6.58
CA ASP A 93 -2.64 -12.26 -6.74
C ASP A 93 -3.63 -13.25 -6.08
N GLN A 94 -4.14 -12.91 -4.89
CA GLN A 94 -5.17 -13.72 -4.23
C GLN A 94 -6.50 -13.74 -4.99
N GLN A 95 -6.87 -12.65 -5.67
CA GLN A 95 -8.03 -12.60 -6.57
C GLN A 95 -7.86 -13.58 -7.73
N ARG A 96 -6.66 -13.70 -8.30
CA ARG A 96 -6.38 -14.68 -9.37
C ARG A 96 -6.56 -16.12 -8.88
N LEU A 97 -6.20 -16.39 -7.61
CA LEU A 97 -6.42 -17.69 -6.97
C LEU A 97 -7.89 -17.95 -6.57
N GLY A 98 -8.78 -16.96 -6.69
CA GLY A 98 -10.19 -17.08 -6.31
C GLY A 98 -10.44 -17.02 -4.79
N LEU A 99 -9.45 -16.59 -4.01
CA LEU A 99 -9.50 -16.56 -2.54
C LEU A 99 -10.07 -15.26 -1.97
N MET A 100 -10.42 -14.28 -2.83
CA MET A 100 -10.82 -12.94 -2.39
C MET A 100 -12.34 -12.66 -2.52
N PRO A 101 -12.95 -12.00 -1.51
CA PRO A 101 -14.33 -11.51 -1.58
C PRO A 101 -14.57 -10.53 -2.74
N LYS A 102 -15.77 -10.58 -3.33
CA LYS A 102 -16.18 -9.71 -4.47
C LYS A 102 -16.01 -8.21 -4.22
N ARG A 103 -16.11 -7.76 -2.97
CA ARG A 103 -15.91 -6.34 -2.62
C ARG A 103 -14.44 -5.91 -2.76
N LEU A 104 -13.50 -6.76 -2.34
CA LEU A 104 -12.07 -6.49 -2.50
C LEU A 104 -11.63 -6.59 -3.97
N THR A 105 -12.26 -7.46 -4.77
CA THR A 105 -11.94 -7.53 -6.20
C THR A 105 -12.35 -6.26 -6.96
N GLN A 106 -13.39 -5.55 -6.48
CA GLN A 106 -13.75 -4.23 -7.02
C GLN A 106 -12.64 -3.18 -6.78
N LEU A 107 -11.99 -3.23 -5.60
CA LEU A 107 -10.89 -2.32 -5.25
C LEU A 107 -9.71 -2.48 -6.22
N VAL A 108 -9.35 -3.73 -6.53
CA VAL A 108 -8.16 -4.05 -7.34
C VAL A 108 -8.43 -3.93 -8.85
N LYS A 109 -9.69 -3.88 -9.29
CA LYS A 109 -10.05 -3.80 -10.72
C LYS A 109 -9.38 -2.64 -11.47
N ALA A 110 -9.19 -1.51 -10.80
CA ALA A 110 -8.55 -0.31 -11.37
C ALA A 110 -7.03 -0.23 -11.10
N TYR A 111 -6.50 -1.11 -10.24
CA TYR A 111 -5.08 -1.23 -9.98
C TYR A 111 -4.42 -2.05 -11.10
N PRO A 112 -3.24 -1.66 -11.63
CA PRO A 112 -2.30 -0.68 -11.09
C PRO A 112 -2.51 0.77 -11.55
N TYR A 113 -2.35 1.74 -10.63
CA TYR A 113 -2.64 3.18 -10.84
C TYR A 113 -1.57 3.95 -11.64
N SER A 114 -0.86 3.30 -12.56
CA SER A 114 0.30 3.84 -13.29
C SER A 114 0.01 5.03 -14.23
N LYS A 115 -1.26 5.43 -14.38
CA LYS A 115 -1.65 6.67 -15.09
C LYS A 115 -1.68 7.92 -14.18
N GLN A 116 -1.68 7.74 -12.86
CA GLN A 116 -1.87 8.82 -11.88
C GLN A 116 -0.60 9.18 -11.10
N ALA A 117 0.52 8.50 -11.36
CA ALA A 117 1.79 8.79 -10.70
C ALA A 117 2.38 10.12 -11.22
N SER A 118 2.60 11.07 -10.31
CA SER A 118 3.36 12.30 -10.58
C SER A 118 4.81 11.96 -10.92
N PRO A 119 5.52 12.73 -11.77
CA PRO A 119 6.94 12.49 -12.06
C PRO A 119 7.84 12.42 -10.81
N THR A 120 7.47 13.10 -9.72
CA THR A 120 8.19 13.02 -8.42
C THR A 120 7.88 11.73 -7.63
N ASP A 121 6.73 11.12 -7.89
CA ASP A 121 6.19 9.94 -7.21
C ASP A 121 6.24 8.69 -8.11
N GLN A 122 7.22 8.61 -9.00
CA GLN A 122 7.26 7.59 -10.06
C GLN A 122 7.27 6.14 -9.52
N TYR A 123 7.73 5.94 -8.29
CA TYR A 123 7.90 4.63 -7.66
C TYR A 123 6.83 4.28 -6.63
N TYR A 124 5.94 5.20 -6.27
CA TYR A 124 4.97 5.02 -5.19
C TYR A 124 3.54 5.32 -5.67
N LEU A 125 2.54 4.74 -4.99
CA LEU A 125 1.15 5.11 -5.25
C LEU A 125 0.94 6.61 -5.03
N PRO A 126 0.12 7.31 -5.84
CA PRO A 126 -0.09 8.74 -5.66
C PRO A 126 -0.59 9.03 -4.24
N ARG A 127 -0.18 10.18 -3.67
CA ARG A 127 -0.62 10.55 -2.32
C ARG A 127 -2.17 10.61 -2.28
N PRO A 128 -2.82 9.92 -1.33
CA PRO A 128 -4.27 9.98 -1.21
C PRO A 128 -4.72 11.42 -0.95
N ARG A 129 -5.92 11.75 -1.45
CA ARG A 129 -6.48 13.12 -1.42
C ARG A 129 -6.64 13.71 -0.01
N PHE A 130 -6.64 12.85 1.01
CA PHE A 130 -6.79 13.21 2.42
C PHE A 130 -5.48 13.51 3.14
N THR A 131 -4.32 13.37 2.48
CA THR A 131 -3.07 13.92 3.02
C THR A 131 -3.14 15.44 2.97
N THR A 132 -2.43 16.14 3.87
CA THR A 132 -2.30 17.60 3.82
C THR A 132 -1.76 18.00 2.45
N GLN A 133 -2.66 18.37 1.53
CA GLN A 133 -2.24 18.87 0.23
C GLN A 133 -1.49 20.15 0.49
N GLN A 134 -0.23 20.21 0.04
CA GLN A 134 0.41 21.49 -0.24
C GLN A 134 -0.26 22.05 -1.50
N ARG A 135 -1.47 22.57 -1.35
CA ARG A 135 -1.99 23.50 -2.35
C ARG A 135 -1.18 24.78 -2.17
N THR A 136 -0.48 25.21 -3.21
CA THR A 136 0.00 26.58 -3.31
C THR A 136 -1.24 27.47 -3.33
N VAL A 137 -1.59 28.06 -2.19
CA VAL A 137 -2.81 28.90 -2.05
C VAL A 137 -2.56 30.37 -2.41
N LEU A 138 -1.45 30.70 -3.06
CA LEU A 138 -1.16 32.07 -3.46
C LEU A 138 -0.85 32.14 -4.97
N PHE A 139 -1.85 32.57 -5.73
CA PHE A 139 -1.64 33.37 -6.93
C PHE A 139 -1.55 34.82 -6.46
N VAL A 140 -0.34 35.32 -6.25
CA VAL A 140 -0.07 36.76 -6.17
C VAL A 140 0.89 37.09 -7.29
#